data_AF-A0A975I2Q5-F1
#
_entry.id   AF-A0A975I2Q5-F1
#
_cell.length_a   1.000
_cell.length_b   1.000
_cell.length_c   1.000
_cell.angle_alpha   90.00
_cell.angle_beta   90.00
_cell.angle_gamma   90.00
#
_symmetry.space_group_name_H-M   'P 1'
#
loop_
_entity.id
_entity.type
_entity.pdbx_description
1 polymer ?
#
loop_
_entity_poly.entity_id
_entity_poly.type
_entity_poly.pdbx_seq_one_letter_code
_entity_poly.pdbx_strand_id
1 'polypeptide(L)'
;MANVETMDVKRAEDFAGAVWDFLSFHADCADLEAKMAGLIASHAVPVGSGTVARTKRIPIEKRAEAATIAWLRHQTTAYDFMNIRGDRREVRQMLAKESRRRLEGYRSGVKLGRGCPIWQAVTHGGTQ
;
A
#
# COMPACT_ATOMS: atom_id res chain seq x y z
N MET A 1 -32.83 -2.26 -7.40
CA MET A 1 -31.42 -1.90 -7.66
C MET A 1 -30.83 -1.28 -6.39
N ALA A 2 -30.53 -2.08 -5.36
CA ALA A 2 -30.05 -1.58 -4.05
C ALA A 2 -29.22 -2.63 -3.28
N ASN A 3 -28.40 -3.43 -3.97
CA ASN A 3 -27.64 -4.51 -3.32
C ASN A 3 -26.19 -4.66 -3.81
N VAL A 4 -25.70 -3.73 -4.64
CA VAL A 4 -24.33 -3.76 -5.17
C VAL A 4 -23.42 -2.74 -4.46
N GLU A 5 -23.96 -1.61 -3.99
CA GLU A 5 -23.17 -0.56 -3.31
C GLU A 5 -22.60 -0.97 -1.93
N THR A 6 -23.33 -1.77 -1.14
CA THR A 6 -22.93 -2.10 0.24
C THR A 6 -21.80 -3.14 0.35
N MET A 7 -21.68 -4.05 -0.63
CA MET A 7 -20.62 -5.06 -0.60
C MET A 7 -19.26 -4.50 -0.97
N ASP A 8 -19.20 -3.50 -1.85
CA ASP A 8 -17.94 -2.95 -2.34
C ASP A 8 -17.32 -1.98 -1.34
N VAL A 9 -18.15 -1.20 -0.62
CA VAL A 9 -17.70 -0.35 0.50
C VAL A 9 -17.15 -1.21 1.64
N LYS A 10 -17.87 -2.25 2.07
CA LYS A 10 -17.41 -3.13 3.15
C LYS A 10 -16.11 -3.86 2.80
N ARG A 11 -15.94 -4.28 1.55
CA ARG A 11 -14.69 -4.90 1.08
C ARG A 11 -13.52 -3.93 1.07
N ALA A 12 -13.77 -2.66 0.72
CA ALA A 12 -12.75 -1.62 0.76
C ALA A 12 -12.33 -1.31 2.20
N GLU A 13 -13.28 -1.28 3.15
CA GLU A 13 -13.02 -1.14 4.58
C GLU A 13 -12.23 -2.32 5.15
N ASP A 14 -12.65 -3.56 4.86
CA ASP A 14 -11.93 -4.78 5.27
C ASP A 14 -10.49 -4.80 4.72
N PHE A 15 -10.30 -4.31 3.48
CA PHE A 15 -8.99 -4.23 2.85
C PHE A 15 -8.13 -3.12 3.45
N ALA A 16 -8.71 -1.95 3.71
CA ALA A 16 -8.02 -0.85 4.39
C ALA A 16 -7.58 -1.27 5.80
N GLY A 17 -8.42 -2.03 6.53
CA GLY A 17 -8.07 -2.62 7.82
C GLY A 17 -6.87 -3.58 7.71
N ALA A 18 -6.88 -4.49 6.74
CA ALA A 18 -5.75 -5.38 6.51
C ALA A 18 -4.45 -4.64 6.11
N VAL A 19 -4.56 -3.51 5.41
CA VAL A 19 -3.42 -2.64 5.10
C VAL A 19 -2.94 -1.93 6.36
N TRP A 20 -3.85 -1.41 7.18
CA TRP A 20 -3.53 -0.78 8.47
C TRP A 20 -2.78 -1.76 9.39
N ASP A 21 -3.31 -2.98 9.57
CA ASP A 21 -2.65 -4.05 10.33
C ASP A 21 -1.25 -4.39 9.78
N PHE A 22 -1.08 -4.35 8.46
CA PHE A 22 0.22 -4.59 7.83
C PHE A 22 1.20 -3.43 8.04
N LEU A 23 0.73 -2.17 8.03
CA LEU A 23 1.58 -1.01 8.25
C LEU A 23 2.13 -1.03 9.69
N SER A 24 1.28 -1.28 10.68
CA SER A 24 1.63 -1.47 12.09
C SER A 24 2.50 -0.33 12.63
N PHE A 25 2.11 0.91 12.36
CA PHE A 25 2.84 2.10 12.74
C PHE A 25 2.73 2.37 14.24
N HIS A 26 3.71 3.10 14.77
CA HIS A 26 3.64 3.60 16.14
C HIS A 26 2.48 4.59 16.31
N ALA A 27 1.94 4.70 17.53
CA ALA A 27 0.80 5.57 17.84
C ALA A 27 1.02 7.04 17.41
N ASP A 28 2.26 7.54 17.49
CA ASP A 28 2.64 8.89 17.04
C ASP A 28 2.47 9.10 15.52
N CYS A 29 2.34 8.01 14.76
CA CYS A 29 2.13 7.99 13.32
C CYS A 29 0.73 7.47 12.92
N ALA A 30 -0.20 7.30 13.87
CA ALA A 30 -1.52 6.71 13.61
C ALA A 30 -2.32 7.49 12.54
N ASP A 31 -2.28 8.82 12.56
CA ASP A 31 -2.93 9.66 11.55
C ASP A 31 -2.35 9.44 10.14
N LEU A 32 -1.05 9.20 10.05
CA LEU A 32 -0.38 8.90 8.78
C LEU A 32 -0.74 7.51 8.30
N GLU A 33 -0.79 6.54 9.22
CA GLU A 33 -1.16 5.16 8.94
C GLU A 33 -2.57 5.06 8.36
N ALA A 34 -3.54 5.73 8.99
CA ALA A 34 -4.93 5.74 8.52
C ALA A 34 -5.06 6.35 7.12
N LYS A 35 -4.39 7.48 6.86
CA LYS A 35 -4.36 8.12 5.53
C LYS A 35 -3.71 7.23 4.48
N MET A 36 -2.57 6.63 4.81
CA MET A 36 -1.84 5.74 3.91
C MET A 36 -2.64 4.48 3.59
N ALA A 37 -3.28 3.87 4.59
CA ALA A 37 -4.16 2.72 4.39
C ALA A 37 -5.34 3.05 3.46
N GLY A 38 -5.98 4.21 3.67
CA GLY A 38 -7.05 4.71 2.80
C GLY A 38 -6.61 4.97 1.35
N LEU A 39 -5.44 5.59 1.14
CA LEU A 39 -4.88 5.81 -0.19
C LEU A 39 -4.54 4.50 -0.91
N ILE A 40 -3.89 3.56 -0.20
CA ILE A 40 -3.54 2.24 -0.76
C ILE A 40 -4.82 1.46 -1.12
N ALA A 41 -5.82 1.47 -0.25
CA ALA A 41 -7.10 0.83 -0.53
C ALA A 41 -7.79 1.46 -1.74
N SER A 42 -7.88 2.79 -1.80
CA SER A 42 -8.48 3.51 -2.92
C SER A 42 -7.77 3.23 -4.25
N HIS A 43 -6.45 3.10 -4.23
CA HIS A 43 -5.66 2.79 -5.43
C HIS A 43 -5.72 1.30 -5.83
N ALA A 44 -5.96 0.40 -4.87
CA ALA A 44 -6.10 -1.03 -5.12
C ALA A 44 -7.53 -1.45 -5.49
N VAL A 45 -8.55 -0.64 -5.18
CA VAL A 45 -9.98 -0.99 -5.34
C VAL A 45 -10.53 -0.89 -6.78
N PRO A 46 -10.02 -0.08 -7.74
CA PRO A 46 -10.52 -0.13 -9.11
C PRO A 46 -9.69 -1.08 -9.98
N VAL A 47 -9.77 -2.39 -9.71
CA VAL A 47 -9.66 -3.43 -10.75
C VAL A 47 -10.87 -4.35 -10.65
N GLY A 48 -11.85 -4.04 -11.51
CA GLY A 48 -13.20 -4.59 -11.49
C GLY A 48 -13.30 -6.09 -11.30
N SER A 49 -14.21 -6.47 -10.40
CA SER A 49 -15.18 -7.58 -10.38
C SER A 49 -14.86 -8.99 -10.93
N GLY A 50 -13.83 -9.22 -11.74
CA GLY A 50 -13.49 -10.52 -12.33
C GLY A 50 -12.20 -11.16 -11.77
N THR A 51 -11.16 -10.38 -11.48
CA THR A 51 -9.86 -10.94 -11.09
C THR A 51 -9.77 -11.25 -9.60
N VAL A 52 -10.35 -10.40 -8.74
CA VAL A 52 -10.42 -10.62 -7.27
C VAL A 52 -11.24 -11.86 -6.92
N ALA A 53 -12.26 -12.20 -7.74
CA ALA A 53 -13.04 -13.43 -7.59
C ALA A 53 -12.19 -14.70 -7.86
N ARG A 54 -11.17 -14.63 -8.73
CA ARG A 54 -10.16 -15.71 -8.90
C ARG A 54 -9.13 -15.74 -7.78
N THR A 55 -8.91 -14.62 -7.08
CA THR A 55 -8.02 -14.48 -5.92
C THR A 55 -8.64 -14.96 -4.60
N LYS A 56 -9.75 -15.72 -4.62
CA LYS A 56 -10.32 -16.38 -3.42
C LYS A 56 -9.36 -17.30 -2.64
N ARG A 57 -8.13 -17.53 -3.13
CA ARG A 57 -7.09 -18.33 -2.46
C ARG A 57 -6.00 -17.52 -1.75
N ILE A 58 -5.88 -16.22 -1.98
CA ILE A 58 -4.83 -15.41 -1.33
C ILE A 58 -5.48 -14.66 -0.16
N PRO A 59 -5.00 -14.89 1.09
CA PRO A 59 -5.49 -14.19 2.26
C PRO A 59 -5.46 -12.66 2.07
N ILE A 60 -6.42 -11.95 2.67
CA ILE A 60 -6.56 -10.50 2.49
C ILE A 60 -5.30 -9.75 2.94
N GLU A 61 -4.62 -10.27 3.96
CA GLU A 61 -3.36 -9.78 4.53
C GLU A 61 -2.23 -9.86 3.49
N LYS A 62 -2.18 -10.96 2.72
CA LYS A 62 -1.19 -11.12 1.64
C LYS A 62 -1.45 -10.17 0.47
N ARG A 63 -2.72 -9.85 0.21
CA ARG A 63 -3.09 -8.83 -0.79
C ARG A 63 -2.75 -7.42 -0.30
N ALA A 64 -3.01 -7.13 0.98
CA ALA A 64 -2.67 -5.87 1.62
C ALA A 64 -1.16 -5.61 1.62
N GLU A 65 -0.36 -6.62 1.98
CA GLU A 65 1.10 -6.58 1.88
C GLU A 65 1.53 -6.26 0.43
N ALA A 66 1.02 -7.00 -0.55
CA ALA A 66 1.39 -6.81 -1.95
C ALA A 66 1.01 -5.41 -2.49
N ALA A 67 -0.17 -4.92 -2.16
CA ALA A 67 -0.64 -3.59 -2.55
C ALA A 67 0.19 -2.48 -1.90
N THR A 68 0.53 -2.63 -0.61
CA THR A 68 1.39 -1.68 0.11
C THR A 68 2.77 -1.57 -0.54
N ILE A 69 3.40 -2.70 -0.85
CA ILE A 69 4.71 -2.72 -1.51
C ILE A 69 4.61 -2.14 -2.94
N ALA A 70 3.53 -2.43 -3.67
CA ALA A 70 3.31 -1.86 -5.00
C ALA A 70 3.16 -0.34 -4.95
N TRP A 71 2.33 0.18 -4.04
CA TRP A 71 2.13 1.61 -3.83
C TRP A 71 3.44 2.30 -3.43
N LEU A 72 4.16 1.76 -2.43
CA LEU A 72 5.47 2.27 -2.01
C LEU A 72 6.48 2.32 -3.15
N ARG A 73 6.50 1.31 -4.01
CA ARG A 73 7.37 1.28 -5.17
C ARG A 73 7.04 2.42 -6.14
N HIS A 74 5.77 2.65 -6.45
CA HIS A 74 5.37 3.77 -7.30
C HIS A 74 5.70 5.14 -6.69
N GLN A 75 5.62 5.28 -5.36
CA GLN A 75 5.87 6.56 -4.70
C GLN A 75 7.36 6.85 -4.41
N THR A 76 8.15 5.82 -4.12
CA THR A 76 9.48 5.99 -3.51
C THR A 76 10.62 5.48 -4.38
N THR A 77 10.34 5.03 -5.60
CA THR A 77 11.36 4.50 -6.52
C THR A 77 11.07 4.97 -7.94
N ALA A 78 12.11 5.23 -8.74
CA ALA A 78 11.96 5.54 -10.17
C ALA A 78 11.58 4.29 -11.00
N TYR A 79 10.87 3.32 -10.40
CA TYR A 79 10.60 2.00 -10.97
C TYR A 79 9.92 2.06 -12.34
N ASP A 80 8.98 2.99 -12.52
CA ASP A 80 8.27 3.16 -13.80
C ASP A 80 9.19 3.65 -14.92
N PHE A 81 10.37 4.19 -14.58
CA PHE A 81 11.39 4.67 -15.52
C PHE A 81 12.59 3.72 -15.66
N MET A 82 12.66 2.61 -14.91
CA MET A 82 13.77 1.66 -15.01
C MET A 82 13.55 0.65 -16.14
N ASN A 83 14.46 0.65 -17.13
CA ASN A 83 14.48 -0.37 -18.18
C ASN A 83 15.19 -1.64 -17.69
N ILE A 84 14.45 -2.56 -17.07
CA ILE A 84 15.00 -3.81 -16.52
C ILE A 84 15.01 -4.91 -17.59
N ARG A 85 16.22 -5.24 -18.07
CA ARG A 85 16.51 -6.43 -18.89
C ARG A 85 17.08 -7.55 -18.00
N GLY A 86 16.63 -8.80 -18.19
CA GLY A 86 17.20 -9.98 -17.52
C GLY A 86 16.72 -10.24 -16.08
N ASP A 87 16.77 -9.25 -15.19
CA ASP A 87 16.77 -9.50 -13.73
C ASP A 87 15.50 -9.03 -12.99
N ARG A 88 14.35 -9.03 -13.67
CA ARG A 88 13.09 -8.49 -13.13
C ARG A 88 12.68 -9.09 -11.79
N ARG A 89 12.99 -10.37 -11.53
CA ARG A 89 12.64 -11.04 -10.27
C ARG A 89 13.51 -10.54 -9.11
N GLU A 90 14.81 -10.43 -9.30
CA GLU A 90 15.74 -9.98 -8.27
C GLU A 90 15.53 -8.51 -7.94
N VAL A 91 15.36 -7.67 -8.97
CA VAL A 91 15.04 -6.25 -8.79
C VAL A 91 13.73 -6.09 -8.01
N ARG A 92 12.68 -6.86 -8.33
CA ARG A 92 11.42 -6.84 -7.55
C ARG A 92 11.63 -7.25 -6.09
N GLN A 93 12.45 -8.28 -5.83
CA GLN A 93 12.72 -8.73 -4.46
C GLN A 93 13.52 -7.69 -3.66
N MET A 94 14.54 -7.08 -4.26
CA MET A 94 15.33 -6.02 -3.65
C MET A 94 14.46 -4.81 -3.30
N LEU A 95 13.60 -4.37 -4.24
CA LEU A 95 12.69 -3.24 -4.02
C LEU A 95 11.65 -3.54 -2.95
N ALA A 96 11.14 -4.77 -2.88
CA ALA A 96 10.23 -5.18 -1.81
C ALA A 96 10.93 -5.13 -0.44
N LYS A 97 12.19 -5.57 -0.35
CA LYS A 97 13.00 -5.46 0.88
C LYS A 97 13.20 -4.01 1.29
N GLU A 98 13.59 -3.14 0.36
CA GLU A 98 13.81 -1.72 0.62
C GLU A 98 12.50 -1.01 1.03
N SER A 99 11.38 -1.37 0.42
CA SER A 99 10.05 -0.86 0.81
C SER A 99 9.70 -1.25 2.24
N ARG A 100 9.95 -2.50 2.65
CA ARG A 100 9.74 -2.94 4.04
C ARG A 100 10.65 -2.20 5.02
N ARG A 101 11.94 -2.03 4.68
CA ARG A 101 12.91 -1.31 5.51
C ARG A 101 12.47 0.14 5.78
N ARG A 102 11.87 0.81 4.79
CA ARG A 102 11.33 2.18 4.96
C ARG A 102 10.17 2.24 5.95
N LEU A 103 9.37 1.18 6.06
CA LEU A 103 8.28 1.11 7.04
C LEU A 103 8.80 0.95 8.47
N GLU A 104 9.96 0.31 8.68
CA GLU A 104 10.49 0.04 10.03
C GLU A 104 10.63 1.31 10.88
N GLY A 105 11.07 2.43 10.29
CA GLY A 105 11.18 3.71 11.01
C GLY A 105 9.84 4.24 11.53
N TYR A 106 8.75 3.97 10.82
CA TYR A 106 7.39 4.33 11.22
C TYR A 106 6.83 3.40 12.30
N ARG A 107 7.23 2.11 12.27
CA ARG A 107 6.85 1.11 13.29
C ARG A 107 7.54 1.36 14.63
N SER A 108 8.78 1.85 14.60
CA SER A 108 9.57 2.13 15.81
C SER A 108 9.27 3.48 16.46
N GLY A 109 8.38 4.29 15.88
CA GLY A 109 8.05 5.62 16.43
C GLY A 109 9.20 6.64 16.33
N VAL A 110 10.13 6.43 15.39
CA VAL A 110 11.20 7.42 15.17
C VAL A 110 10.53 8.70 14.68
N LYS A 111 10.93 9.85 15.24
CA LYS A 111 10.46 11.16 14.75
C LYS A 111 10.95 11.37 13.32
N LEU A 112 10.09 11.05 12.35
CA LEU A 112 10.38 11.23 10.95
C LEU A 112 10.17 12.70 10.60
N GLY A 113 11.24 13.38 10.18
CA GLY A 113 11.18 14.78 9.79
C GLY A 113 10.33 15.01 8.53
N ARG A 114 9.98 16.27 8.28
CA ARG A 114 9.18 16.72 7.10
C ARG A 114 9.77 16.37 5.72
N GLY A 115 11.02 15.91 5.68
CA GLY A 115 11.69 15.41 4.47
C GLY A 115 11.44 13.92 4.17
N CYS A 116 10.62 13.22 4.97
CA CYS A 116 10.45 11.79 4.78
C CYS A 116 9.61 11.49 3.52
N PRO A 117 10.10 10.65 2.58
CA PRO A 117 9.44 10.40 1.31
C PRO A 117 8.00 9.86 1.42
N ILE A 118 7.73 9.01 2.42
CA ILE A 118 6.37 8.46 2.62
C ILE A 118 5.45 9.53 3.21
N TRP A 119 5.94 10.38 4.12
CA TRP A 119 5.15 11.50 4.63
C TRP A 119 4.81 12.50 3.52
N GLN A 120 5.76 12.79 2.63
CA GLN A 120 5.54 13.61 1.43
C GLN A 120 4.56 12.95 0.45
N ALA A 121 4.68 11.64 0.21
CA ALA A 121 3.76 10.93 -0.67
C ALA A 121 2.32 10.92 -0.13
N VAL A 122 2.12 10.82 1.19
CA VAL A 122 0.77 10.86 1.78
C VAL A 122 0.21 12.29 1.83
N THR A 123 1.07 13.31 1.99
CA THR A 123 0.65 14.72 2.04
C THR A 123 0.45 15.35 0.66
N HIS A 124 1.21 14.93 -0.35
CA HIS A 124 1.14 15.45 -1.72
C HIS A 124 0.47 14.49 -2.72
N GLY A 125 0.35 13.20 -2.42
CA GLY A 125 -0.20 12.17 -3.32
C GLY A 125 -1.72 12.14 -3.46
N GLY A 126 -2.43 13.18 -3.03
CA GLY A 126 -3.85 13.39 -3.32
C GLY A 126 -4.13 14.04 -4.68
N THR A 127 -3.10 14.24 -5.51
CA THR A 127 -3.21 14.87 -6.83
C THR A 127 -2.60 13.97 -7.89
N GLN A 128 -3.34 12.96 -8.34
CA GLN A 128 -3.18 12.32 -9.65
C GLN A 128 -4.56 11.95 -10.19
#